data_AF-A0A2V8SIL9-F1
#
_entry.id   AF-A0A2V8SIL9-F1
#
_cell.length_a   1.000
_cell.length_b   1.000
_cell.length_c   1.000
_cell.angle_alpha   90.00
_cell.angle_beta   90.00
_cell.angle_gamma   90.00
#
_symmetry.space_group_name_H-M   'P 1'
#
loop_
_entity.id
_entity.type
_entity.pdbx_description
1 polymer ?
#
loop_
_entity_poly.entity_id
_entity_poly.type
_entity_poly.pdbx_seq_one_letter_code
_entity_poly.pdbx_strand_id
1 'polypeptide(L)'
;MKKLVPRILAAALVLLGSVAAAAQTKPAKAAAAPKTTQAAPSDDLQQFRQNFIKAAEDYRASLQELAATYDTALQKAKDQHEKLKGLYTDGLIARVEFEASEKTVADAQAKVEDLRKQMAQADETLAAARKPVEPVVSGATFNERTDIAWTTGNARTDGLIRLNAKRFGVDPYLVFCVMHQESRFSAGATSPVGAMGLMQLMPGTAARYGVVNPYDPAQSIMGGTHYLADLLKLFGGRVDLALAGYNAGEGAVMKYGRRVPPYSETQNYVRTIGTRYAQSGVSLTAKTSARGSKNKGM
;
A
#
# COMPACT_ATOMS: atom_id res chain seq x y z
N MET A 1 -77.14 4.93 -11.72
CA MET A 1 -76.38 6.18 -11.88
C MET A 1 -74.96 5.81 -12.28
N LYS A 2 -74.46 6.44 -13.35
CA LYS A 2 -73.28 6.03 -14.13
C LYS A 2 -71.97 6.29 -13.37
N LYS A 3 -71.04 5.34 -13.46
CA LYS A 3 -69.63 5.47 -13.05
C LYS A 3 -68.92 6.49 -13.95
N LEU A 4 -68.05 7.32 -13.38
CA LEU A 4 -66.96 7.93 -14.13
C LEU A 4 -65.72 8.01 -13.23
N VAL A 5 -64.69 7.30 -13.67
CA VAL A 5 -63.33 7.30 -13.14
C VAL A 5 -62.50 8.19 -14.07
N PRO A 6 -61.46 8.88 -13.59
CA PRO A 6 -60.24 9.04 -14.37
C PRO A 6 -59.12 8.22 -13.74
N ARG A 7 -58.65 7.26 -14.53
CA ARG A 7 -57.36 6.57 -14.35
C ARG A 7 -56.30 7.57 -14.79
N ILE A 8 -55.28 7.82 -13.97
CA ILE A 8 -54.03 8.40 -14.45
C ILE A 8 -52.97 7.30 -14.43
N LEU A 9 -52.49 7.04 -15.64
CA LEU A 9 -51.33 6.24 -16.06
C LEU A 9 -50.06 6.71 -15.31
N ALA A 10 -49.28 5.79 -14.74
CA ALA A 10 -48.12 5.12 -15.35
C ALA A 10 -46.81 5.93 -15.32
N ALA A 11 -45.82 5.40 -14.59
CA ALA A 11 -44.46 5.21 -15.08
C ALA A 11 -43.71 4.26 -14.12
N ALA A 12 -43.58 3.00 -14.54
CA ALA A 12 -42.52 2.13 -14.07
C ALA A 12 -41.24 2.48 -14.85
N LEU A 13 -40.08 2.47 -14.20
CA LEU A 13 -38.82 2.23 -14.89
C LEU A 13 -37.89 1.39 -14.03
N VAL A 14 -37.86 0.10 -14.35
CA VAL A 14 -36.73 -0.81 -14.14
C VAL A 14 -36.02 -0.89 -15.48
N LEU A 15 -34.72 -0.57 -15.53
CA LEU A 15 -33.67 -1.05 -16.45
C LEU A 15 -32.35 -0.38 -16.00
N LEU A 16 -31.37 -1.11 -15.48
CA LEU A 16 -30.28 -1.81 -16.21
C LEU A 16 -29.41 -0.87 -17.03
N GLY A 17 -28.09 -0.94 -16.83
CA GLY A 17 -27.14 -0.38 -17.81
C GLY A 17 -25.76 -0.07 -17.26
N SER A 18 -24.93 -1.10 -17.19
CA SER A 18 -23.48 -0.99 -17.37
C SER A 18 -23.15 -0.03 -18.52
N VAL A 19 -22.36 1.02 -18.27
CA VAL A 19 -21.70 1.77 -19.34
C VAL A 19 -20.27 1.28 -19.45
N ALA A 20 -20.10 0.23 -20.25
CA ALA A 20 -18.91 0.08 -21.06
C ALA A 20 -19.09 1.01 -22.27
N ALA A 21 -18.35 2.11 -22.31
CA ALA A 21 -18.23 2.92 -23.52
C ALA A 21 -16.91 2.57 -24.21
N ALA A 22 -17.00 1.64 -25.16
CA ALA A 22 -16.02 1.51 -26.22
C ALA A 22 -16.15 2.74 -27.14
N ALA A 23 -15.19 3.66 -27.07
CA ALA A 23 -14.97 4.65 -28.10
C ALA A 23 -13.91 4.11 -29.06
N GLN A 24 -14.35 3.61 -30.21
CA GLN A 24 -13.48 3.45 -31.38
C GLN A 24 -13.16 4.85 -31.93
N THR A 25 -11.92 5.29 -31.77
CA THR A 25 -11.35 6.38 -32.58
C THR A 25 -10.28 5.79 -33.52
N LYS A 26 -10.44 6.11 -34.82
CA LYS A 26 -9.55 5.88 -35.96
C LYS A 26 -8.04 6.07 -35.63
N PRO A 27 -7.12 5.43 -36.38
CA PRO A 27 -5.70 5.37 -36.02
C PRO A 27 -5.06 6.74 -36.18
N ALA A 28 -4.59 7.30 -35.08
CA ALA A 28 -3.73 8.47 -35.10
C ALA A 28 -2.33 8.05 -35.56
N LYS A 29 -1.91 8.65 -36.67
CA LYS A 29 -0.58 8.62 -37.28
C LYS A 29 0.53 8.66 -36.22
N ALA A 30 1.48 7.73 -36.31
CA ALA A 30 2.67 7.67 -35.47
C ALA A 30 3.38 9.04 -35.42
N ALA A 31 3.29 9.71 -34.28
CA ALA A 31 4.13 10.85 -33.96
C ALA A 31 5.48 10.32 -33.45
N ALA A 32 6.55 10.77 -34.09
CA ALA A 32 7.92 10.39 -33.80
C ALA A 32 8.27 10.58 -32.33
N ALA A 33 9.09 9.67 -31.80
CA ALA A 33 9.65 9.75 -30.46
C ALA A 33 10.33 11.11 -30.23
N PRO A 34 9.99 11.86 -29.16
CA PRO A 34 10.78 13.02 -28.78
C PRO A 34 12.14 12.52 -28.30
N LYS A 35 13.20 12.99 -28.96
CA LYS A 35 14.58 12.82 -28.49
C LYS A 35 14.67 13.46 -27.10
N THR A 36 14.75 12.66 -26.06
CA THR A 36 14.99 13.14 -24.70
C THR A 36 16.46 13.48 -24.54
N THR A 37 16.74 14.78 -24.61
CA THR A 37 17.92 15.38 -24.00
C THR A 37 17.88 15.05 -22.51
N GLN A 38 18.93 14.42 -21.99
CA GLN A 38 19.05 14.05 -20.58
C GLN A 38 19.08 15.30 -19.69
N ALA A 39 17.96 15.62 -19.05
CA ALA A 39 17.92 16.49 -17.88
C ALA A 39 18.25 15.67 -16.62
N ALA A 40 18.80 16.31 -15.59
CA ALA A 40 19.34 15.64 -14.41
C ALA A 40 18.25 14.89 -13.61
N PRO A 41 18.55 13.71 -13.01
CA PRO A 41 17.58 12.87 -12.29
C PRO A 41 16.85 13.52 -11.09
N SER A 42 17.29 14.69 -10.64
CA SER A 42 16.69 15.46 -9.54
C SER A 42 15.40 16.16 -9.93
N ASP A 43 15.29 16.63 -11.17
CA ASP A 43 14.22 17.55 -11.57
C ASP A 43 12.92 16.80 -11.84
N ASP A 44 13.01 15.60 -12.43
CA ASP A 44 11.88 14.70 -12.67
C ASP A 44 11.21 14.24 -11.36
N LEU A 45 12.01 13.97 -10.31
CA LEU A 45 11.50 13.56 -9.00
C LEU A 45 10.82 14.71 -8.26
N GLN A 46 11.36 15.93 -8.38
CA GLN A 46 10.72 17.12 -7.84
C GLN A 46 9.39 17.38 -8.55
N GLN A 47 9.36 17.31 -9.88
CA GLN A 47 8.14 17.48 -10.65
C GLN A 47 7.10 16.41 -10.31
N PHE A 48 7.50 15.15 -10.18
CA PHE A 48 6.61 14.07 -9.73
C PHE A 48 6.04 14.33 -8.34
N ARG A 49 6.88 14.76 -7.39
CA ARG A 49 6.46 15.10 -6.01
C ARG A 49 5.44 16.23 -6.01
N GLN A 50 5.68 17.29 -6.80
CA GLN A 50 4.75 18.40 -6.91
C GLN A 50 3.41 17.97 -7.52
N ASN A 51 3.46 17.14 -8.57
CA ASN A 51 2.25 16.59 -9.18
C ASN A 51 1.46 15.70 -8.20
N PHE A 52 2.15 14.90 -7.40
CA PHE A 52 1.54 14.06 -6.37
C PHE A 52 0.89 14.90 -5.26
N ILE A 53 1.59 15.92 -4.76
CA ILE A 53 1.05 16.83 -3.73
C ILE A 53 -0.21 17.51 -4.27
N LYS A 54 -0.17 18.04 -5.49
CA LYS A 54 -1.33 18.66 -6.13
C LYS A 54 -2.50 17.68 -6.26
N ALA A 55 -2.26 16.46 -6.74
CA ALA A 55 -3.31 15.45 -6.87
C ALA A 55 -3.92 15.07 -5.51
N ALA A 56 -3.11 14.98 -4.46
CA ALA A 56 -3.58 14.71 -3.09
C ALA A 56 -4.36 15.90 -2.50
N GLU A 57 -4.00 17.14 -2.83
CA GLU A 57 -4.76 18.36 -2.48
C GLU A 57 -6.12 18.39 -3.19
N ASP A 58 -6.14 18.11 -4.49
CA ASP A 58 -7.37 18.02 -5.30
C ASP A 58 -8.29 16.92 -4.74
N TYR A 59 -7.74 15.78 -4.32
CA TYR A 59 -8.49 14.71 -3.66
C TYR A 59 -9.05 15.15 -2.30
N ARG A 60 -8.22 15.76 -1.43
CA ARG A 60 -8.67 16.31 -0.14
C ARG A 60 -9.81 17.31 -0.31
N ALA A 61 -9.71 18.19 -1.31
CA ALA A 61 -10.75 19.19 -1.60
C ALA A 61 -12.08 18.54 -2.02
N SER A 62 -12.03 17.50 -2.85
CA SER A 62 -13.27 16.77 -3.23
C SER A 62 -13.90 16.01 -2.05
N LEU A 63 -13.10 15.45 -1.13
CA LEU A 63 -13.62 14.87 0.11
C LEU A 63 -14.29 15.93 1.00
N GLN A 64 -13.76 17.15 1.06
CA GLN A 64 -14.33 18.24 1.84
C GLN A 64 -15.69 18.70 1.27
N GLU A 65 -15.85 18.73 -0.04
CA GLU A 65 -17.14 19.03 -0.69
C GLU A 65 -18.18 17.93 -0.40
N LEU A 66 -17.76 16.67 -0.45
CA LEU A 66 -18.62 15.53 -0.09
C LEU A 66 -19.03 15.60 1.40
N ALA A 67 -18.15 16.07 2.28
CA ALA A 67 -18.42 16.19 3.71
C ALA A 67 -19.55 17.17 3.98
N ALA A 68 -19.56 18.32 3.30
CA ALA A 68 -20.66 19.28 3.40
C ALA A 68 -22.02 18.67 3.01
N THR A 69 -22.03 17.79 2.00
CA THR A 69 -23.24 17.09 1.56
C THR A 69 -23.74 16.10 2.62
N TYR A 70 -22.83 15.30 3.21
CA TYR A 70 -23.19 14.34 4.24
C TYR A 70 -23.55 14.98 5.58
N ASP A 71 -22.89 16.07 5.97
CA ASP A 71 -23.26 16.84 7.16
C ASP A 71 -24.67 17.42 7.03
N THR A 72 -25.01 17.93 5.85
CA THR A 72 -26.38 18.41 5.56
C THR A 72 -27.41 17.27 5.66
N ALA A 73 -27.08 16.10 5.11
CA ALA A 73 -27.94 14.92 5.19
C ALA A 73 -28.11 14.43 6.64
N LEU A 74 -27.03 14.43 7.43
CA LEU A 74 -27.05 14.09 8.84
C LEU A 74 -27.90 15.07 9.66
N GLN A 75 -27.75 16.38 9.43
CA GLN A 75 -28.53 17.38 10.13
C GLN A 75 -30.03 17.20 9.81
N LYS A 76 -30.37 17.01 8.54
CA LYS A 76 -31.75 16.74 8.12
C LYS A 76 -32.31 15.48 8.77
N ALA A 77 -31.52 14.40 8.85
CA ALA A 77 -31.93 13.17 9.52
C ALA A 77 -32.18 13.37 11.02
N LYS A 78 -31.31 14.14 11.70
CA LYS A 78 -31.47 14.50 13.12
C LYS A 78 -32.73 15.34 13.36
N ASP A 79 -32.95 16.37 12.52
CA ASP A 79 -34.13 17.23 12.63
C ASP A 79 -35.43 16.43 12.41
N GLN A 80 -35.40 15.47 11.49
CA GLN A 80 -36.52 14.54 11.27
C GLN A 80 -36.74 13.61 12.46
N HIS A 81 -35.66 13.05 13.01
CA HIS A 81 -35.74 12.20 14.19
C HIS A 81 -36.33 12.93 15.40
N GLU A 82 -35.91 14.17 15.68
CA GLU A 82 -36.48 14.97 16.78
C GLU A 82 -37.97 15.29 16.57
N LYS A 83 -38.40 15.58 15.34
CA LYS A 83 -39.84 15.73 15.03
C LYS A 83 -40.62 14.44 15.30
N LEU A 84 -40.09 13.30 14.86
CA LEU A 84 -40.72 12.00 15.06
C LEU A 84 -40.72 11.59 16.54
N LYS A 85 -39.69 11.97 17.31
CA LYS A 85 -39.64 11.77 18.76
C LYS A 85 -40.78 12.48 19.48
N GLY A 86 -41.08 13.72 19.09
CA GLY A 86 -42.24 14.45 19.59
C GLY A 86 -43.55 13.71 19.29
N LEU A 87 -43.77 13.37 18.02
CA LEU A 87 -44.98 12.62 17.60
C LEU A 87 -45.11 11.25 18.27
N TYR A 88 -43.99 10.57 18.53
CA TYR A 88 -43.98 9.28 19.24
C TYR A 88 -44.37 9.46 20.71
N THR A 89 -43.85 10.50 21.35
CA THR A 89 -44.18 10.85 22.74
C THR A 89 -45.66 11.19 22.89
N ASP A 90 -46.24 11.84 21.87
CA ASP A 90 -47.68 12.16 21.80
C ASP A 90 -48.55 10.95 21.40
N GLY A 91 -47.95 9.79 21.10
CA GLY A 91 -48.67 8.57 20.69
C GLY A 91 -49.23 8.60 19.27
N LEU A 92 -48.76 9.53 18.42
CA LEU A 92 -49.27 9.77 17.06
C LEU A 92 -48.60 8.90 15.98
N ILE A 93 -47.43 8.32 16.27
CA ILE A 93 -46.70 7.43 15.36
C ILE A 93 -46.34 6.10 16.02
N ALA A 94 -46.12 5.08 15.21
CA ALA A 94 -45.73 3.77 15.70
C ALA A 94 -44.24 3.73 16.09
N ARG A 95 -43.90 2.88 17.06
CA ARG A 95 -42.51 2.64 17.49
C ARG A 95 -41.58 2.28 16.32
N VAL A 96 -42.07 1.53 15.34
CA VAL A 96 -41.29 1.13 14.15
C VAL A 96 -40.89 2.32 13.28
N GLU A 97 -41.71 3.36 13.22
CA GLU A 97 -41.42 4.59 12.46
C GLU A 97 -40.37 5.43 13.20
N PHE A 98 -40.45 5.46 14.54
CA PHE A 98 -39.44 6.09 15.38
C PHE A 98 -38.08 5.38 15.26
N GLU A 99 -38.02 4.05 15.41
CA GLU A 99 -36.79 3.25 15.27
C GLU A 99 -36.17 3.37 13.86
N ALA A 100 -37.00 3.46 12.81
CA ALA A 100 -36.51 3.70 11.45
C ALA A 100 -35.80 5.05 11.31
N SER A 101 -36.26 6.08 12.04
CA SER A 101 -35.60 7.39 12.05
C SER A 101 -34.27 7.37 12.79
N GLU A 102 -34.17 6.63 13.91
CA GLU A 102 -32.90 6.41 14.62
C GLU A 102 -31.87 5.73 13.72
N LYS A 103 -32.29 4.69 13.01
CA LYS A 103 -31.43 4.01 12.04
C LYS A 103 -30.94 4.94 10.94
N THR A 104 -31.82 5.80 10.43
CA THR A 104 -31.45 6.79 9.40
C THR A 104 -30.39 7.77 9.91
N VAL A 105 -30.50 8.22 11.17
CA VAL A 105 -29.47 9.05 11.82
C VAL A 105 -28.16 8.27 11.94
N ALA A 106 -28.19 7.04 12.44
CA ALA A 106 -27.00 6.20 12.60
C ALA A 106 -26.27 5.94 11.26
N ASP A 107 -27.02 5.63 10.20
CA ASP A 107 -26.47 5.40 8.86
C ASP A 107 -25.84 6.69 8.28
N ALA A 108 -26.46 7.84 8.50
CA ALA A 108 -25.89 9.13 8.09
C ALA A 108 -24.63 9.49 8.89
N GLN A 109 -24.62 9.23 10.21
CA GLN A 109 -23.45 9.43 11.06
C GLN A 109 -22.27 8.55 10.63
N ALA A 110 -22.54 7.28 10.32
CA ALA A 110 -21.49 6.35 9.87
C ALA A 110 -20.80 6.82 8.58
N LYS A 111 -21.56 7.41 7.64
CA LYS A 111 -21.00 7.98 6.40
C LYS A 111 -20.12 9.21 6.66
N VAL A 112 -20.54 10.10 7.56
CA VAL A 112 -19.73 11.26 7.97
C VAL A 112 -18.43 10.80 8.62
N GLU A 113 -18.50 9.79 9.50
CA GLU A 113 -17.32 9.26 10.17
C GLU A 113 -16.35 8.55 9.22
N ASP A 114 -16.86 7.75 8.26
CA ASP A 114 -16.04 7.12 7.24
C ASP A 114 -15.31 8.16 6.38
N LEU A 115 -16.03 9.20 5.95
CA LEU A 115 -15.45 10.29 5.18
C LEU A 115 -14.40 11.06 5.98
N ARG A 116 -14.65 11.29 7.28
CA ARG A 116 -13.68 11.92 8.18
C ARG A 116 -12.38 11.11 8.28
N LYS A 117 -12.47 9.78 8.30
CA LYS A 117 -11.29 8.91 8.27
C LYS A 117 -10.54 9.02 6.94
N GLN A 118 -11.24 9.05 5.82
CA GLN A 118 -10.62 9.26 4.51
C GLN A 118 -9.91 10.63 4.43
N MET A 119 -10.51 11.68 5.00
CA MET A 119 -9.87 12.99 5.10
C MET A 119 -8.63 12.95 6.01
N ALA A 120 -8.68 12.28 7.16
CA ALA A 120 -7.52 12.15 8.04
C ALA A 120 -6.36 11.39 7.35
N GLN A 121 -6.66 10.37 6.56
CA GLN A 121 -5.67 9.66 5.74
C GLN A 121 -5.11 10.55 4.62
N ALA A 122 -5.95 11.32 3.94
CA ALA A 122 -5.50 12.29 2.93
C ALA A 122 -4.58 13.36 3.57
N ASP A 123 -4.91 13.83 4.76
CA ASP A 123 -4.11 14.80 5.52
C ASP A 123 -2.75 14.22 5.91
N GLU A 124 -2.72 12.97 6.35
CA GLU A 124 -1.49 12.26 6.68
C GLU A 124 -0.61 12.05 5.44
N THR A 125 -1.19 11.69 4.30
CA THR A 125 -0.44 11.54 3.03
C THR A 125 0.11 12.87 2.53
N LEU A 126 -0.66 13.97 2.64
CA LEU A 126 -0.19 15.32 2.34
C LEU A 126 0.92 15.76 3.28
N ALA A 127 0.78 15.52 4.58
CA ALA A 127 1.82 15.82 5.56
C ALA A 127 3.10 15.02 5.28
N ALA A 128 2.99 13.73 4.94
CA ALA A 128 4.11 12.88 4.57
C ALA A 128 4.77 13.31 3.26
N ALA A 129 3.99 13.74 2.26
CA ALA A 129 4.51 14.21 0.97
C ALA A 129 5.18 15.59 1.06
N ARG A 130 4.69 16.47 1.95
CA ARG A 130 5.24 17.82 2.19
C ARG A 130 6.47 17.80 3.08
N LYS A 131 6.60 16.84 4.00
CA LYS A 131 7.85 16.61 4.72
C LYS A 131 8.97 16.42 3.70
N PRO A 132 10.09 17.16 3.82
CA PRO A 132 11.31 16.81 3.11
C PRO A 132 11.54 15.31 3.31
N VAL A 133 12.02 14.61 2.28
CA VAL A 133 12.62 13.29 2.50
C VAL A 133 13.86 13.55 3.34
N GLU A 134 13.68 13.71 4.64
CA GLU A 134 14.79 13.62 5.57
C GLU A 134 15.35 12.21 5.39
N PRO A 135 16.67 12.04 5.31
CA PRO A 135 17.25 10.71 5.40
C PRO A 135 16.78 10.11 6.74
N VAL A 136 15.79 9.22 6.69
CA VAL A 136 15.24 8.52 7.86
C VAL A 136 16.23 7.44 8.28
N VAL A 137 17.45 7.85 8.61
CA VAL A 137 18.45 7.22 9.49
C VAL A 137 19.67 8.15 9.53
N SER A 138 19.67 9.13 10.43
CA SER A 138 20.88 9.87 10.83
C SER A 138 21.79 9.06 11.78
N GLY A 139 21.67 7.72 11.78
CA GLY A 139 22.41 6.85 12.70
C GLY A 139 22.66 5.43 12.22
N ALA A 140 22.07 5.01 11.09
CA ALA A 140 22.45 3.79 10.40
C ALA A 140 22.73 4.15 8.95
N THR A 141 23.95 4.62 8.69
CA THR A 141 24.53 4.49 7.37
C THR A 141 24.61 3.00 7.06
N PHE A 142 23.56 2.44 6.46
CA PHE A 142 23.70 1.21 5.68
C PHE A 142 24.55 1.63 4.49
N ASN A 143 25.88 1.51 4.63
CA ASN A 143 26.77 1.55 3.49
C ASN A 143 26.22 0.49 2.53
N GLU A 144 25.73 0.92 1.36
CA GLU A 144 25.35 0.00 0.31
C GLU A 144 26.50 -1.00 0.18
N ARG A 145 26.23 -2.28 0.43
CA ARG A 145 27.25 -3.32 0.31
C ARG A 145 27.56 -3.49 -1.17
N THR A 146 28.45 -2.62 -1.66
CA THR A 146 28.87 -2.52 -3.06
C THR A 146 29.73 -3.71 -3.50
N ASP A 147 30.18 -4.51 -2.55
CA ASP A 147 30.90 -5.76 -2.73
C ASP A 147 29.99 -6.93 -3.15
N ILE A 148 28.67 -6.78 -3.08
CA ILE A 148 27.72 -7.85 -3.39
C ILE A 148 27.07 -7.61 -4.75
N ALA A 149 27.51 -8.37 -5.75
CA ALA A 149 26.78 -8.46 -7.01
C ALA A 149 25.49 -9.28 -6.81
N TRP A 150 24.33 -8.62 -6.86
CA TRP A 150 23.02 -9.26 -6.88
C TRP A 150 22.16 -8.67 -8.00
N THR A 151 21.29 -9.51 -8.57
CA THR A 151 20.31 -9.13 -9.59
C THR A 151 19.14 -10.11 -9.55
N THR A 152 17.94 -9.59 -9.81
CA THR A 152 16.74 -10.40 -10.04
C THR A 152 16.68 -10.98 -11.45
N GLY A 153 17.62 -10.60 -12.33
CA GLY A 153 17.54 -10.83 -13.78
C GLY A 153 16.65 -9.82 -14.51
N ASN A 154 16.07 -8.85 -13.78
CA ASN A 154 15.21 -7.81 -14.34
C ASN A 154 15.67 -6.41 -13.88
N ALA A 155 16.24 -5.62 -14.81
CA ALA A 155 16.82 -4.32 -14.50
C ALA A 155 15.81 -3.31 -13.89
N ARG A 156 14.53 -3.37 -14.29
CA ARG A 156 13.48 -2.53 -13.71
C ARG A 156 13.22 -2.88 -12.25
N THR A 157 13.16 -4.18 -11.94
CA THR A 157 12.97 -4.69 -10.57
C THR A 157 14.17 -4.34 -9.69
N ASP A 158 15.39 -4.54 -10.20
CA ASP A 158 16.63 -4.16 -9.50
C ASP A 158 16.66 -2.65 -9.18
N GLY A 159 16.28 -1.82 -10.16
CA GLY A 159 16.17 -0.37 -9.98
C GLY A 159 15.14 0.02 -8.93
N LEU A 160 13.97 -0.64 -8.92
CA LEU A 160 12.92 -0.41 -7.92
C LEU A 160 13.36 -0.84 -6.52
N ILE A 161 14.10 -1.94 -6.38
CA ILE A 161 14.69 -2.35 -5.10
C ILE A 161 15.63 -1.26 -4.59
N ARG A 162 16.60 -0.81 -5.39
CA ARG A 162 17.57 0.22 -4.98
C ARG A 162 16.89 1.54 -4.63
N LEU A 163 15.93 1.96 -5.44
CA LEU A 163 15.16 3.18 -5.23
C LEU A 163 14.43 3.18 -3.88
N ASN A 164 13.65 2.12 -3.61
CA ASN A 164 12.86 2.05 -2.39
C ASN A 164 13.71 1.75 -1.15
N ALA A 165 14.74 0.93 -1.29
CA ALA A 165 15.73 0.68 -0.23
C ALA A 165 16.39 1.99 0.22
N LYS A 166 16.86 2.81 -0.74
CA LYS A 166 17.39 4.14 -0.46
C LYS A 166 16.34 5.07 0.17
N ARG A 167 15.11 5.05 -0.35
CA ARG A 167 14.01 5.88 0.15
C ARG A 167 13.68 5.62 1.63
N PHE A 168 13.70 4.36 2.04
CA PHE A 168 13.28 3.94 3.38
C PHE A 168 14.44 3.58 4.32
N GLY A 169 15.69 3.73 3.88
CA GLY A 169 16.87 3.46 4.71
C GLY A 169 17.09 1.98 5.02
N VAL A 170 16.81 1.10 4.05
CA VAL A 170 17.00 -0.37 4.18
C VAL A 170 18.15 -0.81 3.27
N ASP A 171 18.94 -1.82 3.68
CA ASP A 171 19.92 -2.44 2.79
C ASP A 171 19.20 -3.07 1.57
N PRO A 172 19.49 -2.64 0.32
CA PRO A 172 18.83 -3.19 -0.85
C PRO A 172 19.06 -4.70 -1.03
N TYR A 173 20.17 -5.24 -0.51
CA TYR A 173 20.39 -6.68 -0.52
C TYR A 173 19.45 -7.43 0.42
N LEU A 174 19.04 -6.82 1.54
CA LEU A 174 18.03 -7.40 2.43
C LEU A 174 16.67 -7.47 1.73
N VAL A 175 16.26 -6.38 1.05
CA VAL A 175 15.03 -6.32 0.26
C VAL A 175 15.05 -7.40 -0.84
N PHE A 176 16.17 -7.54 -1.54
CA PHE A 176 16.37 -8.61 -2.52
C PHE A 176 16.21 -10.00 -1.92
N CYS A 177 16.79 -10.26 -0.74
CA CYS A 177 16.70 -11.56 -0.08
C CYS A 177 15.26 -11.89 0.36
N VAL A 178 14.54 -10.92 0.93
CA VAL A 178 13.12 -11.04 1.27
C VAL A 178 12.31 -11.34 0.02
N MET A 179 12.42 -10.53 -1.03
CA MET A 179 11.67 -10.72 -2.27
C MET A 179 11.92 -12.08 -2.93
N HIS A 180 13.17 -12.55 -2.90
CA HIS A 180 13.51 -13.89 -3.40
C HIS A 180 12.80 -14.99 -2.62
N GLN A 181 12.77 -14.89 -1.28
CA GLN A 181 12.11 -15.86 -0.42
C GLN A 181 10.59 -15.83 -0.60
N GLU A 182 10.01 -14.64 -0.78
CA GLU A 182 8.56 -14.45 -0.92
C GLU A 182 8.01 -14.99 -2.24
N SER A 183 8.58 -14.56 -3.37
CA SER A 183 7.96 -14.79 -4.68
C SER A 183 8.89 -15.41 -5.72
N ARG A 184 10.18 -15.57 -5.41
CA ARG A 184 11.23 -15.84 -6.41
C ARG A 184 11.16 -14.83 -7.58
N PHE A 185 10.84 -13.58 -7.26
CA PHE A 185 10.66 -12.47 -8.21
C PHE A 185 9.46 -12.62 -9.18
N SER A 186 8.46 -13.43 -8.82
CA SER A 186 7.22 -13.55 -9.59
C SER A 186 6.22 -12.47 -9.19
N ALA A 187 5.99 -11.48 -10.05
CA ALA A 187 5.03 -10.41 -9.81
C ALA A 187 3.57 -10.89 -9.76
N GLY A 188 3.27 -12.03 -10.37
CA GLY A 188 1.93 -12.67 -10.34
C GLY A 188 1.72 -13.65 -9.19
N ALA A 189 2.65 -13.76 -8.24
CA ALA A 189 2.56 -14.73 -7.15
C ALA A 189 1.38 -14.45 -6.22
N THR A 190 0.63 -15.50 -5.87
CA THR A 190 -0.41 -15.49 -4.85
C THR A 190 -0.26 -16.71 -3.96
N SER A 191 -0.17 -16.53 -2.64
CA SER A 191 -0.09 -17.65 -1.71
C SER A 191 -1.47 -18.26 -1.40
N PRO A 192 -1.54 -19.49 -0.86
CA PRO A 192 -2.81 -20.10 -0.43
C PRO A 192 -3.58 -19.29 0.62
N VAL A 193 -2.88 -18.45 1.39
CA VAL A 193 -3.46 -17.60 2.44
C VAL A 193 -3.71 -16.16 1.96
N GLY A 194 -3.49 -15.87 0.67
CA GLY A 194 -3.84 -14.60 0.04
C GLY A 194 -2.75 -13.52 0.05
N ALA A 195 -1.50 -13.88 0.29
CA ALA A 195 -0.37 -12.96 0.11
C ALA A 195 -0.09 -12.75 -1.38
N MET A 196 0.21 -11.52 -1.82
CA MET A 196 0.21 -11.16 -3.24
C MET A 196 1.48 -10.42 -3.70
N GLY A 197 1.89 -10.69 -4.93
CA GLY A 197 2.94 -9.97 -5.65
C GLY A 197 4.37 -10.31 -5.24
N LEU A 198 5.30 -9.46 -5.66
CA LEU A 198 6.75 -9.66 -5.47
C LEU A 198 7.16 -9.78 -4.00
N MET A 199 6.55 -8.96 -3.15
CA MET A 199 6.83 -8.90 -1.71
C MET A 199 5.79 -9.65 -0.87
N GLN A 200 4.89 -10.42 -1.50
CA GLN A 200 3.85 -11.23 -0.83
C GLN A 200 3.13 -10.48 0.30
N LEU A 201 2.53 -9.33 -0.04
CA LEU A 201 1.77 -8.55 0.94
C LEU A 201 0.39 -9.18 1.16
N MET A 202 0.03 -9.38 2.43
CA MET A 202 -1.36 -9.67 2.81
C MET A 202 -2.26 -8.46 2.50
N PRO A 203 -3.56 -8.64 2.20
CA PRO A 203 -4.45 -7.52 1.82
C PRO A 203 -4.47 -6.38 2.85
N GLY A 204 -4.52 -6.70 4.15
CA GLY A 204 -4.48 -5.69 5.22
C GLY A 204 -3.15 -4.92 5.27
N THR A 205 -2.03 -5.60 5.04
CA THR A 205 -0.71 -4.98 4.96
C THR A 205 -0.59 -4.10 3.71
N ALA A 206 -1.06 -4.57 2.55
CA ALA A 206 -1.10 -3.79 1.32
C ALA A 206 -1.87 -2.48 1.52
N ALA A 207 -3.07 -2.55 2.12
CA ALA A 207 -3.88 -1.37 2.43
C ALA A 207 -3.15 -0.40 3.36
N ARG A 208 -2.56 -0.89 4.47
CA ARG A 208 -1.79 -0.08 5.42
C ARG A 208 -0.63 0.68 4.76
N TYR A 209 -0.02 0.10 3.73
CA TYR A 209 1.13 0.68 3.03
C TYR A 209 0.78 1.33 1.68
N GLY A 210 -0.51 1.63 1.44
CA GLY A 210 -0.95 2.38 0.25
C GLY A 210 -0.79 1.61 -1.07
N VAL A 211 -0.77 0.28 -1.02
CA VAL A 211 -0.68 -0.59 -2.20
C VAL A 211 -2.08 -0.92 -2.69
N VAL A 212 -2.47 -0.32 -3.81
CA VAL A 212 -3.78 -0.55 -4.45
C VAL A 212 -3.75 -1.81 -5.31
N ASN A 213 -2.64 -2.04 -6.02
CA ASN A 213 -2.42 -3.24 -6.83
C ASN A 213 -1.13 -3.95 -6.39
N PRO A 214 -1.20 -5.00 -5.56
CA PRO A 214 -0.04 -5.75 -5.10
C PRO A 214 0.74 -6.48 -6.22
N TYR A 215 0.12 -6.71 -7.39
CA TYR A 215 0.76 -7.34 -8.54
C TYR A 215 1.56 -6.34 -9.40
N ASP A 216 1.38 -5.03 -9.20
CA ASP A 216 2.23 -4.03 -9.82
C ASP A 216 3.61 -4.03 -9.13
N PRO A 217 4.72 -4.23 -9.87
CA PRO A 217 6.05 -4.30 -9.27
C PRO A 217 6.44 -3.05 -8.47
N ALA A 218 6.08 -1.85 -8.94
CA ALA A 218 6.47 -0.63 -8.25
C ALA A 218 5.72 -0.50 -6.91
N GLN A 219 4.42 -0.79 -6.89
CA GLN A 219 3.63 -0.76 -5.66
C GLN A 219 4.02 -1.87 -4.69
N SER A 220 4.19 -3.11 -5.17
CA SER A 220 4.59 -4.26 -4.35
C SER A 220 5.92 -4.00 -3.62
N ILE A 221 6.94 -3.54 -4.37
CA ILE A 221 8.28 -3.28 -3.83
C ILE A 221 8.25 -2.07 -2.89
N MET A 222 7.53 -1.01 -3.23
CA MET A 222 7.39 0.16 -2.37
C MET A 222 6.76 -0.21 -1.03
N GLY A 223 5.59 -0.83 -1.03
CA GLY A 223 4.88 -1.20 0.19
C GLY A 223 5.64 -2.23 1.02
N GLY A 224 6.21 -3.25 0.38
CA GLY A 224 6.98 -4.27 1.08
C GLY A 224 8.28 -3.75 1.67
N THR A 225 8.97 -2.82 1.00
CA THR A 225 10.19 -2.22 1.54
C THR A 225 9.87 -1.26 2.70
N HIS A 226 8.77 -0.50 2.59
CA HIS A 226 8.32 0.37 3.68
C HIS A 226 7.93 -0.45 4.92
N TYR A 227 7.19 -1.55 4.73
CA TYR A 227 6.85 -2.45 5.83
C TYR A 227 8.10 -3.03 6.52
N LEU A 228 9.08 -3.48 5.72
CA LEU A 228 10.34 -3.98 6.25
C LEU A 228 11.11 -2.91 7.05
N ALA A 229 11.11 -1.66 6.59
CA ALA A 229 11.73 -0.54 7.28
C ALA A 229 11.08 -0.27 8.66
N ASP A 230 9.74 -0.28 8.73
CA ASP A 230 9.01 -0.12 9.99
C ASP A 230 9.30 -1.24 10.98
N LEU A 231 9.41 -2.47 10.50
CA LEU A 231 9.78 -3.63 11.32
C LEU A 231 11.21 -3.48 11.86
N LEU A 232 12.17 -3.08 11.02
CA LEU A 232 13.53 -2.80 11.46
C LEU A 232 13.56 -1.72 12.53
N LYS A 233 12.80 -0.64 12.36
CA LYS A 233 12.68 0.44 13.35
C LYS A 233 12.05 -0.07 14.66
N LEU A 234 10.93 -0.80 14.57
CA LEU A 234 10.21 -1.35 15.72
C LEU A 234 11.08 -2.30 16.55
N PHE A 235 11.96 -3.06 15.89
CA PHE A 235 12.86 -4.02 16.52
C PHE A 235 14.29 -3.51 16.75
N GLY A 236 14.53 -2.20 16.63
CA GLY A 236 15.82 -1.58 16.96
C GLY A 236 16.97 -2.06 16.07
N GLY A 237 16.71 -2.25 14.78
CA GLY A 237 17.68 -2.73 13.79
C GLY A 237 17.94 -4.24 13.81
N ARG A 238 17.25 -5.00 14.67
CA ARG A 238 17.35 -6.47 14.72
C ARG A 238 16.72 -7.11 13.48
N VAL A 239 17.56 -7.41 12.49
CA VAL A 239 17.16 -8.02 11.22
C VAL A 239 16.40 -9.33 11.44
N ASP A 240 16.85 -10.18 12.35
CA ASP A 240 16.19 -11.46 12.67
C ASP A 240 14.74 -11.27 13.16
N LEU A 241 14.48 -10.25 13.99
CA LEU A 241 13.15 -9.93 14.47
C LEU A 241 12.30 -9.24 13.41
N ALA A 242 12.91 -8.40 12.56
CA ALA A 242 12.21 -7.79 11.43
C ALA A 242 11.74 -8.86 10.43
N LEU A 243 12.59 -9.83 10.09
CA LEU A 243 12.21 -10.97 9.25
C LEU A 243 11.11 -11.82 9.89
N ALA A 244 11.20 -12.06 11.20
CA ALA A 244 10.15 -12.77 11.93
C ALA A 244 8.82 -12.02 11.89
N GLY A 245 8.83 -10.70 12.06
CA GLY A 245 7.64 -9.86 11.97
C GLY A 245 7.09 -9.78 10.55
N TYR A 246 7.94 -9.81 9.53
CA TYR A 246 7.52 -9.81 8.14
C TYR A 246 6.66 -11.04 7.82
N ASN A 247 7.12 -12.24 8.24
CA ASN A 247 6.44 -13.50 7.99
C ASN A 247 5.27 -13.78 8.95
N ALA A 248 5.42 -13.53 10.25
CA ALA A 248 4.45 -13.91 11.27
C ALA A 248 3.58 -12.76 11.80
N GLY A 249 3.86 -11.52 11.37
CA GLY A 249 3.31 -10.30 11.94
C GLY A 249 4.09 -9.82 13.17
N GLU A 250 4.21 -8.50 13.32
CA GLU A 250 4.89 -7.87 14.45
C GLU A 250 4.24 -8.21 15.80
N GLY A 251 2.92 -8.40 15.81
CA GLY A 251 2.17 -8.78 17.01
C GLY A 251 2.60 -10.14 17.57
N ALA A 252 2.97 -11.09 16.71
CA ALA A 252 3.51 -12.38 17.14
C ALA A 252 4.87 -12.20 17.83
N VAL A 253 5.78 -11.45 17.22
CA VAL A 253 7.11 -11.17 17.81
C VAL A 253 6.98 -10.47 19.17
N MET A 254 6.05 -9.52 19.28
CA MET A 254 5.76 -8.83 20.55
C MET A 254 5.18 -9.78 21.60
N LYS A 255 4.24 -10.66 21.22
CA LYS A 255 3.64 -11.69 22.10
C LYS A 255 4.71 -12.62 22.68
N TYR A 256 5.74 -12.97 21.92
CA TYR A 256 6.85 -13.80 22.39
C TYR A 256 8.02 -13.00 23.02
N GLY A 257 7.76 -11.78 23.50
CA GLY A 257 8.72 -11.00 24.26
C GLY A 257 9.90 -10.51 23.42
N ARG A 258 9.64 -10.10 22.17
CA ARG A 258 10.64 -9.62 21.21
C ARG A 258 11.69 -10.69 20.88
N ARG A 259 11.20 -11.90 20.64
CA ARG A 259 11.98 -13.07 20.19
C ARG A 259 11.35 -13.64 18.93
N VAL A 260 12.13 -14.37 18.14
CA VAL A 260 11.60 -15.13 17.00
C VAL A 260 10.55 -16.12 17.53
N PRO A 261 9.28 -16.04 17.09
CA PRO A 261 8.23 -16.94 17.55
C PRO A 261 8.59 -18.42 17.30
N PRO A 262 8.12 -19.35 18.14
CA PRO A 262 8.35 -20.79 17.97
C PRO A 262 7.46 -21.39 16.86
N TYR A 263 7.37 -20.70 15.73
CA TYR A 263 6.68 -21.17 14.53
C TYR A 263 7.72 -21.71 13.56
N SER A 264 7.61 -22.99 13.19
CA SER A 264 8.62 -23.67 12.36
C SER A 264 8.85 -22.94 11.03
N GLU A 265 7.77 -22.45 10.40
CA GLU A 265 7.85 -21.65 9.18
C GLU A 265 8.67 -20.38 9.38
N THR A 266 8.35 -19.58 10.40
CA THR A 266 9.03 -18.32 10.70
C THR A 266 10.50 -18.53 11.08
N GLN A 267 10.82 -19.55 11.87
CA GLN A 267 12.20 -19.88 12.20
C GLN A 267 13.01 -20.26 10.95
N ASN A 268 12.41 -21.03 10.04
CA ASN A 268 13.04 -21.39 8.78
C ASN A 268 13.21 -20.18 7.86
N TYR A 269 12.21 -19.28 7.80
CA TYR A 269 12.24 -18.04 7.05
C TYR A 269 13.41 -17.15 7.50
N VAL A 270 13.50 -16.89 8.82
CA VAL A 270 14.58 -16.11 9.43
C VAL A 270 15.95 -16.76 9.16
N ARG A 271 16.08 -18.08 9.34
CA ARG A 271 17.34 -18.80 9.10
C ARG A 271 17.77 -18.69 7.63
N THR A 272 16.85 -18.90 6.70
CA THR A 272 17.14 -18.96 5.26
C THR A 272 17.60 -17.60 4.75
N ILE A 273 16.84 -16.55 5.04
CA ILE A 273 17.20 -15.18 4.63
C ILE A 273 18.42 -14.70 5.40
N GLY A 274 18.48 -14.92 6.72
CA GLY A 274 19.62 -14.51 7.54
C GLY A 274 20.94 -15.12 7.08
N THR A 275 20.94 -16.39 6.70
CA THR A 275 22.13 -17.06 6.15
C THR A 275 22.58 -16.42 4.83
N ARG A 276 21.66 -16.24 3.88
CA ARG A 276 21.98 -15.58 2.59
C ARG A 276 22.47 -14.14 2.82
N TYR A 277 21.80 -13.41 3.70
CA TYR A 277 22.13 -12.02 4.01
C TYR A 277 23.47 -11.84 4.74
N ALA A 278 23.91 -12.85 5.50
CA ALA A 278 25.20 -12.86 6.20
C ALA A 278 26.37 -13.35 5.32
N GLN A 279 26.13 -14.31 4.41
CA GLN A 279 27.16 -14.87 3.52
C GLN A 279 27.85 -13.82 2.65
N SER A 280 27.21 -12.69 2.44
CA SER A 280 27.74 -11.59 1.67
C SER A 280 28.75 -10.70 2.44
N GLY A 281 29.01 -10.99 3.71
CA GLY A 281 30.16 -10.46 4.47
C GLY A 281 31.41 -11.36 4.43
N VAL A 282 31.34 -12.52 3.78
CA VAL A 282 32.50 -13.39 3.55
C VAL A 282 33.00 -13.12 2.14
N SER A 283 33.99 -12.21 2.06
CA SER A 283 34.82 -12.03 0.88
C SER A 283 35.23 -13.39 0.32
N LEU A 284 35.06 -13.57 -1.00
CA LEU A 284 35.67 -14.65 -1.77
C LEU A 284 37.19 -14.47 -1.70
N THR A 285 37.81 -14.86 -0.58
CA THR A 285 39.26 -15.01 -0.50
C THR A 285 39.64 -16.14 -1.45
N ALA A 286 40.18 -15.73 -2.58
CA ALA A 286 41.14 -16.43 -3.43
C ALA A 286 41.23 -17.94 -3.16
N LYS A 287 40.62 -18.72 -4.05
CA LYS A 287 41.08 -20.08 -4.31
C LYS A 287 42.44 -19.95 -5.00
N THR A 288 43.50 -19.78 -4.22
CA THR A 288 44.88 -19.86 -4.67
C THR A 288 45.07 -21.25 -5.25
N SER A 289 45.00 -21.35 -6.57
CA SER A 289 45.51 -22.48 -7.32
C SER A 289 47.02 -22.46 -7.16
N ALA A 290 47.51 -23.10 -6.08
CA ALA A 290 48.89 -23.51 -5.96
C ALA A 290 49.13 -24.63 -6.98
N ARG A 291 49.34 -24.27 -8.25
CA ARG A 291 49.96 -25.16 -9.22
C ARG A 291 51.47 -25.05 -9.04
N GLY A 292 51.99 -25.88 -8.15
CA GLY A 292 53.42 -26.16 -8.09
C GLY A 292 53.88 -26.81 -9.40
N SER A 293 54.89 -26.24 -10.03
CA SER A 293 55.77 -26.90 -10.99
C SER A 293 57.17 -26.33 -10.80
N LYS A 294 57.94 -26.94 -9.89
CA LYS A 294 59.11 -27.76 -10.22
C LYS A 294 60.19 -27.02 -11.03
N ASN A 295 61.14 -26.46 -10.29
CA ASN A 295 62.55 -26.82 -10.31
C ASN A 295 63.10 -27.56 -11.56
N LYS A 296 63.98 -26.87 -12.30
CA LYS A 296 65.22 -27.35 -12.96
C LYS A 296 66.12 -26.09 -13.04
N GLY A 297 67.33 -26.00 -12.51
CA GLY A 297 68.36 -27.02 -12.40
C GLY A 297 69.31 -26.86 -13.59
N MET A 298 70.53 -26.41 -13.29
CA MET A 298 71.71 -26.10 -14.14
C MET A 298 71.83 -24.65 -14.61
#